data_AF-A0A3D9DY89-F1
#
_entry.id   AF-A0A3D9DY89-F1
#
_cell.length_a   1.000
_cell.length_b   1.000
_cell.length_c   1.000
_cell.angle_alpha   90.00
_cell.angle_beta   90.00
_cell.angle_gamma   90.00
#
_symmetry.space_group_name_H-M   'P 1'
#
loop_
_entity.id
_entity.type
_entity.pdbx_description
1 polymer ?
#
loop_
_entity_poly.entity_id
_entity_poly.type
_entity_poly.pdbx_seq_one_letter_code
_entity_poly.pdbx_strand_id
1 'polypeptide(L)' 'MAVKHIPTGVVHSGNKGGKTGCGFDTKDHSDHWVSSGSRITCDKNGCKN' A
#
# COMPACT_ATOMS: atom_id res chain seq x y z
N MET A 1 6.95 4.98 0.07
CA MET A 1 7.54 3.63 -0.12
C MET A 1 6.43 2.71 -0.58
N ALA A 2 6.59 1.94 -1.66
CA ALA A 2 5.50 1.10 -2.12
C ALA A 2 5.30 -0.12 -1.20
N VAL A 3 4.03 -0.47 -0.94
CA VAL A 3 3.64 -1.59 -0.10
C VAL A 3 2.66 -2.45 -0.87
N LYS A 4 2.96 -3.74 -0.99
CA LYS A 4 2.10 -4.71 -1.66
C LYS A 4 1.21 -5.39 -0.63
N HIS A 5 -0.08 -5.35 -0.91
CA HIS A 5 -1.05 -6.16 -0.18
C HIS A 5 -1.03 -7.57 -0.78
N ILE A 6 -0.59 -8.56 0.00
CA ILE A 6 -0.46 -9.95 -0.42
C ILE A 6 -1.81 -10.52 -0.92
N PRO A 7 -2.93 -10.42 -0.18
CA PRO A 7 -4.15 -11.11 -0.56
C PRO A 7 -4.85 -10.50 -1.79
N THR A 8 -4.65 -9.22 -2.08
CA THR A 8 -5.19 -8.61 -3.32
C THR A 8 -4.15 -8.51 -4.44
N GLY A 9 -2.86 -8.65 -4.13
CA GLY A 9 -1.76 -8.42 -5.07
C GLY A 9 -1.53 -6.95 -5.45
N VAL A 10 -2.31 -6.01 -4.90
CA VAL A 10 -2.26 -4.59 -5.25
C VAL A 10 -1.11 -3.90 -4.53
N VAL A 11 -0.38 -3.04 -5.25
CA VAL A 11 0.71 -2.23 -4.72
C VAL A 11 0.18 -0.83 -4.45
N HIS A 12 0.21 -0.43 -3.19
CA HIS A 12 -0.23 0.86 -2.69
C HIS A 12 0.97 1.76 -2.39
N SER A 13 0.78 3.07 -2.44
CA SER A 13 1.81 4.01 -1.97
C SER A 13 1.79 4.02 -0.45
N GLY A 14 2.83 3.55 0.20
CA GLY A 14 2.98 3.64 1.65
C GLY A 14 3.40 5.05 2.05
N ASN A 15 2.69 5.60 3.04
CA ASN A 15 2.91 6.90 3.63
C ASN A 15 3.53 6.77 5.05
N LYS A 16 4.21 7.82 5.49
CA LYS A 16 4.82 7.87 6.82
C LYS A 16 3.71 7.83 7.89
N GLY A 17 3.68 6.75 8.68
CA GLY A 17 2.63 6.52 9.68
C GLY A 17 1.94 5.14 9.61
N GLY A 18 2.28 4.31 8.62
CA GLY A 18 1.67 2.97 8.48
C GLY A 18 0.29 3.00 7.83
N LYS A 19 0.06 4.00 6.98
CA LYS A 19 -1.12 4.11 6.11
C LYS A 19 -0.68 4.22 4.66
N THR A 20 -1.51 3.73 3.76
CA THR A 20 -1.33 3.93 2.32
C THR A 20 -1.87 5.30 1.90
N GLY A 21 -1.44 5.81 0.75
CA GLY A 21 -1.88 7.11 0.22
C GLY A 21 -3.38 7.15 -0.09
N CYS A 22 -4.01 5.99 -0.31
CA CYS A 22 -5.47 5.89 -0.44
C CYS A 22 -6.20 5.54 0.87
N GLY A 23 -5.52 5.57 2.01
CA GLY A 23 -6.13 5.49 3.34
C GLY A 23 -6.21 4.10 3.99
N PHE A 24 -5.69 3.04 3.38
CA PHE A 24 -5.59 1.73 4.07
C PHE A 24 -4.53 1.76 5.16
N ASP A 25 -4.86 1.26 6.36
CA ASP A 25 -3.87 1.01 7.40
C ASP A 25 -3.08 -0.25 7.07
N THR A 26 -1.76 -0.12 6.92
CA THR A 26 -0.85 -1.26 6.76
C THR A 26 -0.47 -1.89 8.10
N LYS A 27 -0.91 -1.28 9.21
CA LYS A 27 -0.85 -1.84 10.56
C LYS A 27 -1.99 -2.81 10.84
N ASP A 28 -3.12 -2.63 10.15
CA ASP A 28 -4.24 -3.55 10.21
C ASP A 28 -3.87 -4.78 9.38
N HIS A 29 -3.71 -5.92 10.07
CA HIS A 29 -3.15 -7.15 9.50
C HIS A 29 -1.79 -6.95 8.83
N SER A 30 -0.77 -6.54 9.60
CA SER A 30 0.59 -6.31 9.11
C SER A 30 1.18 -7.45 8.28
N ASP A 31 0.78 -8.71 8.53
CA ASP A 31 1.21 -9.89 7.77
C ASP A 31 0.70 -9.89 6.32
N HIS A 32 -0.37 -9.15 6.01
CA HIS A 32 -0.89 -8.97 4.67
C HIS A 32 -0.12 -7.91 3.87
N TRP A 33 0.81 -7.19 4.50
CA TRP A 33 1.51 -6.06 3.88
C TRP A 33 3.00 -6.31 3.81
N VAL A 34 3.55 -6.27 2.60
CA VAL A 34 4.99 -6.39 2.39
C VAL A 34 5.51 -5.14 1.69
N SER A 35 6.70 -4.69 2.09
CA SER A 35 7.39 -3.63 1.34
C SER A 35 7.71 -4.16 -0.06
N SER A 36 7.40 -3.38 -1.08
CA SER A 36 7.67 -3.74 -2.47
C SER A 36 8.32 -2.56 -3.19
N GLY A 37 9.30 -2.84 -4.05
CA GLY A 37 9.87 -1.86 -4.98
C GLY A 37 9.09 -1.73 -6.29
N SER A 38 7.99 -2.49 -6.44
CA SER A 38 7.16 -2.44 -7.64
C SER A 38 6.43 -1.09 -7.80
N ARG A 39 6.03 -0.78 -9.03
CA ARG A 39 5.19 0.39 -9.33
C ARG A 39 3.86 0.28 -8.60
N ILE A 40 3.31 1.44 -8.21
CA ILE A 40 1.97 1.53 -7.61
C ILE A 40 0.94 1.05 -8.63
N THR A 41 0.21 -0.01 -8.29
CA THR A 41 -0.89 -0.55 -9.09
C THR A 41 -2.26 -0.18 -8.52
N CYS A 42 -2.30 0.43 -7.33
CA CYS A 42 -3.52 0.97 -6.77
C CYS A 42 -4.00 2.17 -7.59
N ASP A 43 -5.21 2.06 -8.14
CA ASP A 43 -5.87 3.13 -8.91
C ASP A 43 -6.67 4.10 -8.03
N LYS A 44 -6.72 3.87 -6.72
CA LYS A 44 -7.44 4.76 -5.81
C LYS A 44 -6.74 6.12 -5.71
N ASN A 45 -7.56 7.16 -5.65
CA ASN A 45 -7.10 8.53 -5.46
C ASN A 45 -6.23 8.63 -4.19
N GLY A 46 -5.09 9.32 -4.30
CA GLY A 46 -4.05 9.40 -3.24
C GLY A 46 -2.93 8.36 -3.34
N CYS A 47 -3.12 7.23 -4.04
CA CYS A 47 -2.01 6.35 -4.39
C CYS A 47 -1.26 6.77 -5.66
N LYS A 48 -1.98 7.41 -6.59
CA LYS A 48 -1.56 7.69 -7.97
C LYS A 48 -1.64 9.19 -8.29
N ASN A 49 -1.11 10.03 -7.38
CA ASN A 49 -0.93 11.47 -7.60
C ASN A 49 0.51 11.79 -7.98
#